data_AF-K7X288-F1
#
_entry.id   AF-K7X288-F1
#
_cell.length_a   1.000
_cell.length_b   1.000
_cell.length_c   1.000
_cell.angle_alpha   90.00
_cell.angle_beta   90.00
_cell.angle_gamma   90.00
#
_symmetry.space_group_name_H-M   'P 1'
#
loop_
_entity.id
_entity.type
_entity.pdbx_description
1 polymer ?
#
loop_
_entity_poly.entity_id
_entity_poly.type
_entity_poly.pdbx_seq_one_letter_code
_entity_poly.pdbx_strand_id
1 'polypeptide(L)'
;MSLEVGIIMGSDSDLPTMKDAIAICEEFGIVVEVAIVSAHRTPEQMFEYAKTAHQRGIKVIIAGAGGAAHLPGMVASLTPLPVIGVPVATRNLQGVDSLYSIVQMPAGIPVATVAIGNSKNAGLLAVQILATHQPELLEKVQVYRQSLCNMVMEKQATLDQLGYEKYLKSQESGVRSQESEAERRQKENINA
;
A
#
# COMPACT_ATOMS: atom_id res chain seq x y z
N MET A 1 -1.44 -9.15 -20.50
CA MET A 1 -0.68 -9.18 -19.23
C MET A 1 -1.52 -9.89 -18.19
N SER A 2 -0.94 -10.78 -17.39
CA SER A 2 -1.65 -11.53 -16.34
C SER A 2 -1.74 -10.70 -15.05
N LEU A 3 -2.84 -10.84 -14.31
CA LEU A 3 -3.00 -10.24 -12.97
C LEU A 3 -1.95 -10.82 -12.02
N GLU A 4 -1.11 -9.98 -11.40
CA GLU A 4 -0.03 -10.44 -10.51
C GLU A 4 -0.27 -10.10 -9.05
N VAL A 5 -0.96 -8.99 -8.75
CA VAL A 5 -1.24 -8.56 -7.37
C VAL A 5 -2.73 -8.31 -7.17
N GLY A 6 -3.31 -8.94 -6.15
CA GLY A 6 -4.68 -8.67 -5.72
C GLY A 6 -4.70 -7.70 -4.55
N ILE A 7 -5.33 -6.54 -4.70
CA ILE A 7 -5.44 -5.50 -3.68
C ILE A 7 -6.90 -5.45 -3.19
N ILE A 8 -7.12 -5.92 -1.96
CA ILE A 8 -8.44 -6.04 -1.38
C ILE A 8 -8.58 -5.21 -0.11
N MET A 9 -9.82 -4.79 0.16
CA MET A 9 -10.16 -4.02 1.35
C MET A 9 -11.54 -4.34 1.88
N GLY A 10 -11.74 -4.17 3.19
CA GLY A 10 -12.99 -4.53 3.86
C GLY A 10 -14.14 -3.58 3.54
N SER A 11 -13.85 -2.33 3.22
CA SER A 11 -14.81 -1.29 2.84
C SER A 11 -14.22 -0.32 1.81
N ASP A 12 -15.08 0.33 1.05
CA ASP A 12 -14.74 1.50 0.21
C ASP A 12 -14.05 2.64 0.99
N SER A 13 -14.39 2.84 2.26
CA SER A 13 -13.75 3.82 3.14
C SER A 13 -12.25 3.57 3.37
N ASP A 14 -11.76 2.36 3.10
CA ASP A 14 -10.33 2.01 3.19
C ASP A 14 -9.57 2.41 1.90
N LEU A 15 -10.28 2.63 0.79
CA LEU A 15 -9.67 2.94 -0.53
C LEU A 15 -8.74 4.15 -0.51
N PRO A 16 -9.04 5.27 0.20
CA PRO A 16 -8.11 6.39 0.32
C PRO A 16 -6.77 6.01 0.93
N THR A 17 -6.74 5.03 1.84
CA THR A 17 -5.51 4.46 2.39
C THR A 17 -4.87 3.49 1.40
N MET A 18 -5.65 2.62 0.76
CA MET A 18 -5.13 1.54 -0.10
C MET A 18 -4.65 2.00 -1.48
N LYS A 19 -5.06 3.20 -1.94
CA LYS A 19 -4.70 3.73 -3.26
C LYS A 19 -3.19 3.81 -3.50
N ASP A 20 -2.38 4.02 -2.47
CA ASP A 20 -0.93 4.16 -2.66
C ASP A 20 -0.28 2.80 -2.98
N ALA A 21 -0.86 1.68 -2.55
CA ALA A 21 -0.44 0.35 -3.00
C ALA A 21 -0.73 0.15 -4.50
N ILE A 22 -1.90 0.60 -4.96
CA ILE A 22 -2.31 0.55 -6.37
C ILE A 22 -1.34 1.37 -7.21
N ALA A 23 -1.12 2.63 -6.84
CA ALA A 23 -0.23 3.55 -7.54
C ALA A 23 1.21 3.01 -7.64
N ILE A 24 1.74 2.41 -6.57
CA ILE A 24 3.07 1.79 -6.62
C ILE A 24 3.11 0.60 -7.58
N CYS A 25 2.11 -0.28 -7.55
CA CYS A 25 2.12 -1.41 -8.47
C CYS A 25 2.05 -0.93 -9.94
N GLU A 26 1.22 0.09 -10.22
CA GLU A 26 1.13 0.72 -11.54
C GLU A 26 2.45 1.39 -11.97
N GLU A 27 3.14 2.11 -11.07
CA GLU A 27 4.44 2.73 -11.32
C GLU A 27 5.49 1.70 -11.78
N PHE A 28 5.45 0.49 -11.21
CA PHE A 28 6.35 -0.59 -11.58
C PHE A 28 5.87 -1.41 -12.79
N GLY A 29 4.68 -1.14 -13.32
CA GLY A 29 4.08 -1.81 -14.46
C GLY A 29 3.44 -3.16 -14.12
N ILE A 30 3.06 -3.36 -12.86
CA ILE A 30 2.42 -4.59 -12.36
C ILE A 30 0.90 -4.45 -12.56
N VAL A 31 0.28 -5.45 -13.19
CA VAL A 31 -1.17 -5.48 -13.35
C VAL A 31 -1.84 -5.93 -12.05
N VAL A 32 -2.73 -5.08 -11.53
CA VAL A 32 -3.43 -5.32 -10.27
C VAL A 32 -4.91 -5.59 -10.46
N GLU A 33 -5.47 -6.37 -9.54
CA GLU A 33 -6.90 -6.44 -9.29
C GLU A 33 -7.23 -5.61 -8.04
N VAL A 34 -8.31 -4.84 -8.07
CA VAL A 34 -8.77 -4.06 -6.92
C VAL A 34 -10.21 -4.46 -6.61
N ALA A 35 -10.47 -4.88 -5.36
CA ALA A 35 -11.81 -5.31 -4.96
C ALA A 35 -12.16 -4.98 -3.51
N ILE A 36 -13.45 -4.78 -3.24
CA ILE A 36 -13.99 -4.72 -1.88
C ILE A 36 -14.40 -6.14 -1.48
N VAL A 37 -13.76 -6.66 -0.44
CA VAL A 37 -13.95 -8.02 0.08
C VAL A 37 -14.03 -7.95 1.59
N SER A 38 -15.23 -8.10 2.15
CA SER A 38 -15.45 -7.94 3.59
C SER A 38 -15.44 -9.28 4.31
N ALA A 39 -14.48 -9.49 5.22
CA ALA A 39 -14.40 -10.69 6.05
C ALA A 39 -15.63 -10.88 6.97
N HIS A 40 -16.26 -9.78 7.40
CA HIS A 40 -17.38 -9.83 8.34
C HIS A 40 -18.75 -9.77 7.66
N ARG A 41 -18.86 -9.12 6.49
CA ARG A 41 -20.14 -8.87 5.82
C ARG A 41 -20.39 -9.77 4.62
N THR A 42 -19.33 -10.25 3.97
CA THR A 42 -19.38 -11.12 2.79
C THR A 42 -18.38 -12.28 2.92
N PRO A 43 -18.47 -13.10 4.00
CA PRO A 43 -17.45 -14.11 4.30
C PRO A 43 -17.33 -15.18 3.20
N GLU A 44 -18.42 -15.58 2.54
CA GLU A 44 -18.36 -16.56 1.44
C GLU A 44 -17.59 -16.01 0.24
N GLN A 45 -17.79 -14.72 -0.11
CA GLN A 45 -17.05 -14.07 -1.18
C GLN A 45 -15.56 -13.96 -0.85
N MET A 46 -15.22 -13.62 0.39
CA MET A 46 -13.83 -13.60 0.86
C MET A 46 -13.19 -14.98 0.75
N PHE A 47 -13.94 -16.02 1.14
CA PHE A 47 -13.48 -17.40 1.08
C PHE A 47 -13.19 -17.83 -0.36
N GLU A 48 -14.12 -17.56 -1.27
CA GLU A 48 -13.97 -17.87 -2.69
C GLU A 48 -12.81 -17.10 -3.32
N TYR A 49 -12.69 -15.80 -3.02
CA TYR A 49 -11.58 -14.96 -3.47
C TYR A 49 -10.23 -15.57 -3.07
N ALA A 50 -10.06 -15.88 -1.79
CA ALA A 50 -8.78 -16.34 -1.25
C ALA A 50 -8.38 -17.71 -1.82
N LYS A 51 -9.33 -18.65 -1.90
CA LYS A 51 -9.05 -20.00 -2.39
C LYS A 51 -8.72 -20.05 -3.87
N THR A 52 -9.36 -19.20 -4.68
CA THR A 52 -9.17 -19.21 -6.14
C THR A 52 -8.06 -18.28 -6.61
N ALA A 53 -7.60 -17.31 -5.80
CA ALA A 53 -6.62 -16.30 -6.22
C ALA A 53 -5.38 -16.88 -6.94
N HIS A 54 -4.78 -17.94 -6.39
CA HIS A 54 -3.59 -18.59 -6.96
C HIS A 54 -3.83 -19.22 -8.35
N GLN A 55 -5.08 -19.57 -8.66
CA GLN A 55 -5.49 -20.14 -9.95
C GLN A 55 -5.75 -19.06 -11.00
N ARG A 56 -6.02 -17.81 -10.56
CA ARG A 56 -6.32 -16.66 -11.42
C ARG A 56 -5.06 -15.90 -11.89
N GLY A 57 -3.87 -16.41 -11.55
CA GLY A 57 -2.58 -15.80 -11.91
C GLY A 57 -1.98 -14.91 -10.83
N ILE A 58 -2.76 -14.56 -9.79
CA ILE A 58 -2.30 -13.71 -8.68
C ILE A 58 -1.13 -14.40 -7.95
N LYS A 59 -0.11 -13.60 -7.64
CA LYS A 59 1.12 -14.03 -6.98
C LYS A 59 1.25 -13.47 -5.57
N VAL A 60 0.70 -12.29 -5.31
CA VAL A 60 0.71 -11.62 -4.00
C VAL A 60 -0.66 -11.01 -3.72
N ILE A 61 -1.14 -11.08 -2.49
CA ILE A 61 -2.35 -10.38 -2.06
C ILE A 61 -1.98 -9.29 -1.05
N ILE A 62 -2.48 -8.07 -1.28
CA ILE A 62 -2.42 -6.96 -0.32
C ILE A 62 -3.83 -6.77 0.25
N ALA A 63 -3.97 -6.88 1.57
CA ALA A 63 -5.26 -6.77 2.26
C ALA A 63 -5.26 -5.63 3.28
N GLY A 64 -6.18 -4.68 3.12
CA GLY A 64 -6.39 -3.57 4.06
C GLY A 64 -7.63 -3.77 4.93
N ALA A 65 -7.49 -3.54 6.24
CA ALA A 65 -8.62 -3.52 7.17
C ALA A 65 -8.35 -2.69 8.43
N GLY A 66 -9.41 -2.13 9.02
CA GLY A 66 -9.36 -1.34 10.26
C GLY A 66 -10.08 -2.01 11.44
N GLY A 67 -9.67 -1.67 12.67
CA GLY A 67 -10.30 -2.13 13.91
C GLY A 67 -10.00 -3.58 14.22
N ALA A 68 -11.03 -4.41 14.36
CA ALA A 68 -10.92 -5.87 14.40
C ALA A 68 -10.58 -6.41 12.99
N ALA A 69 -9.37 -6.13 12.53
CA ALA A 69 -8.94 -6.20 11.13
C ALA A 69 -8.64 -7.64 10.67
N HIS A 70 -9.67 -8.48 10.54
CA HIS A 70 -9.51 -9.92 10.26
C HIS A 70 -9.22 -10.28 8.81
N LEU A 71 -9.44 -9.36 7.85
CA LEU A 71 -9.34 -9.67 6.42
C LEU A 71 -7.98 -10.27 6.03
N PRO A 72 -6.81 -9.69 6.41
CA PRO A 72 -5.52 -10.24 5.99
C PRO A 72 -5.27 -11.65 6.53
N GLY A 73 -5.54 -11.88 7.82
CA GLY A 73 -5.33 -13.18 8.45
C GLY A 73 -6.27 -14.27 7.92
N MET A 74 -7.54 -13.93 7.68
CA MET A 74 -8.52 -14.86 7.11
C MET A 74 -8.22 -15.21 5.65
N VAL A 75 -7.69 -14.27 4.87
CA VAL A 75 -7.25 -14.57 3.50
C VAL A 75 -6.01 -15.45 3.51
N ALA A 76 -5.03 -15.16 4.38
CA ALA A 76 -3.82 -15.95 4.54
C ALA A 76 -4.09 -17.40 4.97
N SER A 77 -5.16 -17.65 5.74
CA SER A 77 -5.51 -19.01 6.16
C SER A 77 -6.13 -19.86 5.04
N LEU A 78 -6.51 -19.25 3.93
CA LEU A 78 -7.26 -19.90 2.84
C LEU A 78 -6.47 -19.98 1.51
N THR A 79 -5.33 -19.31 1.42
CA THR A 79 -4.55 -19.19 0.20
C THR A 79 -3.10 -19.63 0.42
N PRO A 80 -2.45 -20.29 -0.56
CA PRO A 80 -1.02 -20.58 -0.48
C PRO A 80 -0.15 -19.37 -0.83
N LEU A 81 -0.74 -18.25 -1.26
CA LEU A 81 -0.02 -17.04 -1.68
C LEU A 81 0.46 -16.22 -0.48
N PRO A 82 1.57 -15.47 -0.64
CA PRO A 82 1.94 -14.46 0.35
C PRO A 82 0.85 -13.38 0.47
N VAL A 83 0.50 -13.07 1.72
CA VAL A 83 -0.47 -12.01 2.07
C VAL A 83 0.24 -10.91 2.84
N ILE A 84 0.11 -9.69 2.35
CA ILE A 84 0.59 -8.46 2.97
C ILE A 84 -0.58 -7.76 3.65
N GLY A 85 -0.47 -7.52 4.95
CA GLY A 85 -1.51 -6.85 5.73
C GLY A 85 -1.21 -5.36 5.91
N VAL A 86 -2.18 -4.50 5.56
CA VAL A 86 -2.13 -3.04 5.81
C VAL A 86 -3.10 -2.70 6.94
N PRO A 87 -2.61 -2.37 8.15
CA PRO A 87 -3.47 -1.91 9.22
C PRO A 87 -4.02 -0.52 8.89
N VAL A 88 -5.33 -0.40 8.67
CA VAL A 88 -5.96 0.90 8.40
C VAL A 88 -6.17 1.64 9.73
N ALA A 89 -5.85 2.93 9.77
CA ALA A 89 -5.98 3.73 10.98
C ALA A 89 -7.45 3.87 11.39
N THR A 90 -7.74 3.60 12.67
CA THR A 90 -9.07 3.81 13.27
C THR A 90 -9.14 5.15 13.99
N ARG A 91 -10.35 5.70 14.11
CA ARG A 91 -10.57 6.99 14.79
C ARG A 91 -10.12 6.99 16.26
N ASN A 92 -10.41 5.93 16.99
CA ASN A 92 -10.26 5.92 18.45
C ASN A 92 -8.88 5.42 18.90
N LEU A 93 -8.33 4.41 18.22
CA LEU A 93 -7.07 3.76 18.60
C LEU A 93 -5.96 3.97 17.58
N GLN A 94 -6.18 4.85 16.60
CA GLN A 94 -5.18 5.25 15.59
C GLN A 94 -4.56 4.04 14.86
N GLY A 95 -5.32 2.94 14.74
CA GLY A 95 -4.89 1.71 14.06
C GLY A 95 -4.04 0.76 14.90
N VAL A 96 -3.83 0.99 16.19
CA VAL A 96 -3.16 0.02 17.08
C VAL A 96 -3.97 -1.28 17.20
N ASP A 97 -5.30 -1.15 17.25
CA ASP A 97 -6.24 -2.26 17.15
C ASP A 97 -6.11 -3.02 15.83
N SER A 98 -6.05 -2.30 14.72
CA SER A 98 -5.82 -2.89 13.39
C SER A 98 -4.47 -3.62 13.33
N LEU A 99 -3.42 -2.99 13.87
CA LEU A 99 -2.06 -3.53 13.84
C LEU A 99 -1.98 -4.86 14.57
N TYR A 100 -2.45 -4.93 15.82
CA TYR A 100 -2.42 -6.16 16.58
C TYR A 100 -3.36 -7.23 16.04
N SER A 101 -4.49 -6.85 15.44
CA SER A 101 -5.39 -7.80 14.76
C SER A 101 -4.74 -8.48 13.55
N ILE A 102 -3.74 -7.84 12.92
CA ILE A 102 -3.08 -8.34 11.71
C ILE A 102 -1.74 -9.01 12.01
N VAL A 103 -0.89 -8.40 12.84
CA VAL A 103 0.51 -8.85 13.02
C VAL A 103 0.67 -10.06 13.94
N GLN A 104 -0.24 -10.25 14.90
CA GLN A 104 -0.13 -11.29 15.92
C GLN A 104 -0.72 -12.63 15.48
N MET A 105 -0.46 -13.03 14.22
CA MET A 105 -0.91 -14.33 13.73
C MET A 105 -0.23 -15.48 14.49
N PRO A 106 -0.95 -16.56 14.81
CA PRO A 106 -0.35 -17.74 15.42
C PRO A 106 0.59 -18.45 14.45
N ALA A 107 1.45 -19.32 14.99
CA ALA A 107 2.36 -20.13 14.19
C ALA A 107 1.62 -20.95 13.12
N GLY A 108 2.13 -20.93 11.89
CA GLY A 108 1.61 -21.71 10.76
C GLY A 108 0.92 -20.89 9.67
N ILE A 109 0.29 -19.76 10.00
CA ILE A 109 -0.41 -18.89 9.03
C ILE A 109 0.16 -17.47 9.08
N PRO A 110 1.22 -17.16 8.31
CA PRO A 110 1.88 -15.86 8.38
C PRO A 110 1.13 -14.76 7.60
N VAL A 111 1.25 -13.52 8.09
CA VAL A 111 0.90 -12.30 7.35
C VAL A 111 2.09 -11.35 7.40
N ALA A 112 2.49 -10.80 6.25
CA ALA A 112 3.54 -9.79 6.18
C ALA A 112 2.95 -8.40 6.47
N THR A 113 2.97 -7.99 7.73
CA THR A 113 2.33 -6.73 8.16
C THR A 113 3.24 -5.52 7.94
N VAL A 114 2.73 -4.48 7.30
CA VAL A 114 3.42 -3.18 7.15
C VAL A 114 2.93 -2.17 8.20
N ALA A 115 3.53 -0.97 8.21
CA ALA A 115 3.13 0.10 9.12
C ALA A 115 1.66 0.53 8.93
N ILE A 116 1.06 1.04 10.00
CA ILE A 116 -0.32 1.57 9.99
C ILE A 116 -0.49 2.60 8.87
N GLY A 117 -1.50 2.43 8.04
CA GLY A 117 -1.85 3.30 6.92
C GLY A 117 -0.88 3.27 5.74
N ASN A 118 0.21 2.50 5.80
CA ASN A 118 1.28 2.57 4.81
C ASN A 118 1.10 1.54 3.69
N SER A 119 0.05 1.72 2.89
CA SER A 119 -0.21 0.86 1.73
C SER A 119 0.86 1.02 0.64
N LYS A 120 1.51 2.19 0.53
CA LYS A 120 2.68 2.41 -0.33
C LYS A 120 3.77 1.34 -0.09
N ASN A 121 4.12 1.09 1.16
CA ASN A 121 5.09 0.06 1.51
C ASN A 121 4.57 -1.35 1.24
N ALA A 122 3.26 -1.60 1.32
CA ALA A 122 2.69 -2.88 0.91
C ALA A 122 2.85 -3.12 -0.60
N GLY A 123 2.60 -2.09 -1.43
CA GLY A 123 2.88 -2.14 -2.87
C GLY A 123 4.37 -2.43 -3.14
N LEU A 124 5.27 -1.68 -2.49
CA LEU A 124 6.72 -1.88 -2.64
C LEU A 124 7.18 -3.29 -2.19
N LEU A 125 6.58 -3.83 -1.14
CA LEU A 125 6.87 -5.18 -0.68
C LEU A 125 6.37 -6.23 -1.69
N ALA A 126 5.18 -6.06 -2.27
CA ALA A 126 4.69 -6.93 -3.33
C ALA A 126 5.61 -6.90 -4.57
N VAL A 127 6.04 -5.71 -4.99
CA VAL A 127 7.04 -5.52 -6.06
C VAL A 127 8.33 -6.30 -5.74
N GLN A 128 8.85 -6.17 -4.52
CA GLN A 128 10.08 -6.85 -4.12
C GLN A 128 9.92 -8.38 -4.09
N ILE A 129 8.77 -8.90 -3.64
CA ILE A 129 8.47 -10.32 -3.69
C ILE A 129 8.52 -10.83 -5.14
N LEU A 130 7.88 -10.13 -6.07
CA LEU A 130 7.91 -10.50 -7.49
C LEU A 130 9.32 -10.38 -8.09
N ALA A 131 10.05 -9.33 -7.73
CA ALA A 131 11.40 -9.04 -8.23
C ALA A 131 12.41 -10.15 -7.88
N THR A 132 12.18 -10.95 -6.84
CA THR A 132 13.06 -12.07 -6.48
C THR A 132 13.28 -13.08 -7.61
N HIS A 133 12.34 -13.16 -8.57
CA HIS A 133 12.42 -14.04 -9.73
C HIS A 133 12.23 -13.31 -11.07
N GLN A 134 12.17 -11.97 -11.06
CA GLN A 134 11.99 -11.12 -12.25
C GLN A 134 13.14 -10.11 -12.35
N PRO A 135 14.23 -10.43 -13.07
CA PRO A 135 15.44 -9.59 -13.13
C PRO A 135 15.19 -8.14 -13.57
N GLU A 136 14.31 -7.92 -14.54
CA GLU A 136 13.94 -6.58 -15.01
C GLU A 136 13.22 -5.76 -13.92
N LEU A 137 12.37 -6.41 -13.12
CA LEU A 137 11.68 -5.76 -12.01
C LEU A 137 12.66 -5.46 -10.87
N LEU A 138 13.64 -6.33 -10.64
CA LEU A 138 14.71 -6.10 -9.66
C LEU A 138 15.55 -4.87 -10.01
N GLU A 139 15.89 -4.68 -11.28
CA GLU A 139 16.59 -3.48 -11.74
C GLU A 139 15.77 -2.21 -11.46
N LYS A 140 14.46 -2.22 -11.75
CA LYS A 140 13.57 -1.09 -11.40
C LYS A 140 13.57 -0.80 -9.90
N VAL A 141 13.55 -1.84 -9.05
CA VAL A 141 13.63 -1.67 -7.59
C VAL A 141 14.95 -1.01 -7.18
N GLN A 142 16.08 -1.42 -7.78
CA GLN A 142 17.39 -0.81 -7.51
C GLN A 142 17.42 0.66 -7.91
N VAL A 143 16.89 1.01 -9.09
CA VAL A 143 16.78 2.40 -9.55
C VAL A 143 15.91 3.23 -8.61
N TYR A 144 14.75 2.70 -8.18
CA TYR A 144 13.89 3.37 -7.20
C TYR A 144 14.62 3.61 -5.87
N ARG A 145 15.40 2.65 -5.37
CA ARG A 145 16.19 2.84 -4.15
C ARG A 145 17.28 3.90 -4.34
N GLN A 146 17.94 3.93 -5.49
CA GLN A 146 18.95 4.95 -5.79
C GLN A 146 18.33 6.35 -5.88
N SER A 147 17.13 6.49 -6.44
CA SER A 147 16.44 7.78 -6.52
C SER A 147 16.09 8.33 -5.13
N LEU A 148 15.71 7.46 -4.18
CA LEU A 148 15.50 7.86 -2.78
C LEU A 148 16.80 8.37 -2.13
N CYS A 149 17.94 7.72 -2.38
CA CYS A 149 19.23 8.19 -1.90
C CYS A 149 19.57 9.58 -2.48
N ASN A 150 19.40 9.75 -3.78
CA ASN A 150 19.65 11.02 -4.47
C ASN A 150 18.75 12.13 -3.90
N MET A 151 17.46 11.85 -3.70
CA MET A 151 16.51 12.80 -3.10
C MET A 151 16.95 13.27 -1.70
N VAL A 152 17.45 12.36 -0.86
CA VAL A 152 17.95 12.72 0.48
C VAL A 152 19.20 13.59 0.38
N MET A 153 20.14 13.24 -0.51
CA MET A 153 21.36 14.04 -0.72
C MET A 153 21.05 15.44 -1.24
N GLU A 154 20.11 15.58 -2.18
CA GLU A 154 19.65 16.89 -2.68
C GLU A 154 19.01 17.73 -1.58
N LYS A 155 18.18 17.13 -0.74
CA LYS A 155 17.58 17.80 0.42
C LYS A 155 18.65 18.25 1.42
N GLN A 156 19.65 17.42 1.69
CA GLN A 156 20.76 17.78 2.57
C GLN A 156 21.60 18.93 2.00
N ALA A 157 21.96 18.88 0.71
CA ALA A 157 22.70 19.96 0.06
C ALA A 157 21.91 21.29 0.10
N THR A 158 20.59 21.23 -0.09
CA THR A 158 19.71 22.40 0.03
C THR A 158 19.68 22.93 1.46
N LEU A 159 19.63 22.05 2.47
CA LEU A 159 19.68 22.43 3.87
C LEU A 159 21.01 23.09 4.23
N ASP A 160 22.14 22.57 3.74
CA ASP A 160 23.48 23.12 3.98
C ASP A 160 23.63 24.52 3.37
N GLN A 161 23.07 24.75 2.18
CA GLN A 161 23.11 26.04 1.50
C GLN A 161 22.22 27.11 2.17
N LEU A 162 21.03 26.72 2.61
CA LEU A 162 20.03 27.66 3.13
C LEU A 162 20.17 27.90 4.65
N GLY A 163 20.67 26.92 5.39
CA GLY A 163 20.49 26.82 6.84
C GLY A 163 19.05 26.45 7.21
N TYR A 164 18.85 25.92 8.43
CA TYR A 164 17.57 25.33 8.83
C TYR A 164 16.39 26.33 8.77
N GLU A 165 16.59 27.60 9.12
CA GLU A 165 15.50 28.59 9.18
C GLU A 165 14.91 28.91 7.80
N LYS A 166 15.78 29.11 6.80
CA LYS A 166 15.32 29.39 5.42
C LYS A 166 14.79 28.12 4.77
N TYR A 167 15.37 26.96 5.08
CA TYR A 167 14.89 25.67 4.60
C TYR A 167 13.44 25.42 5.06
N LEU A 168 13.12 25.61 6.34
CA LEU A 168 11.75 25.43 6.85
C LEU A 168 10.73 26.34 6.14
N LYS A 169 11.07 27.62 5.94
CA LYS A 169 10.21 28.57 5.19
C LYS A 169 9.98 28.14 3.74
N SER A 170 10.98 27.53 3.10
CA SER A 170 10.84 27.00 1.74
C SER A 170 9.89 25.81 1.66
N GLN A 171 9.86 24.96 2.70
CA GLN A 171 8.95 23.82 2.78
C GLN A 171 7.49 24.29 2.95
N GLU A 172 7.23 25.26 3.83
CA GLU A 172 5.90 25.83 4.03
C GLU A 172 5.32 26.47 2.76
N SER A 173 6.19 27.10 1.96
CA SER A 173 5.83 27.73 0.68
C SER A 173 5.50 26.69 -0.40
N GLY A 174 6.24 25.57 -0.42
CA GLY A 174 6.01 24.43 -1.32
C GLY A 174 4.72 23.66 -1.01
N VAL A 175 4.38 23.50 0.27
CA VAL A 175 3.13 22.83 0.70
C VAL A 175 1.90 23.64 0.27
N ARG A 176 1.90 24.97 0.49
CA ARG A 176 0.79 25.85 0.07
C ARG A 176 0.57 25.87 -1.45
N SER A 177 1.63 25.72 -2.24
CA SER A 177 1.52 25.68 -3.70
C SER A 177 0.95 24.34 -4.19
N GLN A 178 1.37 23.22 -3.61
CA GLN A 178 0.80 21.89 -3.94
C GLN A 178 -0.66 21.74 -3.53
N GLU A 179 -1.07 22.26 -2.37
CA GLU A 179 -2.47 22.29 -1.95
C GLU A 179 -3.33 23.10 -2.92
N SER A 180 -2.83 24.26 -3.37
CA SER A 180 -3.55 25.11 -4.33
C SER A 180 -3.71 24.47 -5.72
N GLU A 181 -2.74 23.66 -6.17
CA GLU A 181 -2.82 22.92 -7.42
C GLU A 181 -3.73 21.69 -7.32
N ALA A 182 -3.69 20.97 -6.20
CA ALA A 182 -4.58 19.85 -5.93
C ALA A 182 -6.04 20.31 -5.86
N GLU A 183 -6.33 21.43 -5.20
CA GLU A 183 -7.66 22.04 -5.16
C GLU A 183 -8.16 22.49 -6.54
N ARG A 184 -7.27 23.00 -7.40
CA ARG A 184 -7.61 23.37 -8.79
C ARG A 184 -7.96 22.14 -9.63
N ARG A 185 -7.13 21.09 -9.56
CA ARG A 185 -7.39 19.81 -10.27
C ARG A 185 -8.67 19.14 -9.80
N GLN A 186 -8.98 19.24 -8.51
CA GLN A 186 -10.22 18.69 -7.95
C GLN A 186 -11.45 19.47 -8.41
N LYS A 187 -11.35 20.81 -8.58
CA LYS A 187 -12.43 21.63 -9.17
C LYS A 187 -12.61 21.40 -10.66
N GLU A 188 -11.54 21.12 -11.39
CA GLU A 188 -11.60 20.80 -12.83
C GLU A 188 -12.27 19.44 -13.08
N ASN A 189 -12.01 18.43 -12.25
CA ASN A 189 -12.65 17.12 -12.34
C ASN A 189 -14.13 17.07 -11.89
N ILE A 190 -14.60 18.06 -11.12
CA ILE A 190 -16.02 18.17 -10.71
C ILE A 190 -16.86 18.88 -11.79
N ASN A 191 -16.22 19.65 -12.67
CA ASN A 191 -16.87 20.45 -13.72
C ASN A 191 -16.74 19.83 -15.12
N ALA A 192 -16.25 18.59 -15.22
CA ALA A 192 -16.14 17.79 -16.45
C ALA A 192 -17.09 16.58 -16.36
#